data_AF-A0A3B0UTX4-F1
#
_entry.id   AF-A0A3B0UTX4-F1
#
_cell.length_a   1.000
_cell.length_b   1.000
_cell.length_c   1.000
_cell.angle_alpha   90.00
_cell.angle_beta   90.00
_cell.angle_gamma   90.00
#
_symmetry.space_group_name_H-M   'P 1'
#
loop_
_entity.id
_entity.type
_entity.pdbx_description
1 polymer ?
#
loop_
_entity_poly.entity_id
_entity_poly.type
_entity_poly.pdbx_seq_one_letter_code
_entity_poly.pdbx_strand_id
1 'polypeptide(L)' 'LNGRYLLISYPTQSLSGRSKGMVDYYTQQFEQLANGRSWQIKRFEFATELAFLVKT' A
#
# COMPACT_ATOMS: atom_id res chain seq x y z
N LEU A 1 5.13 2.57 -17.49
CA LEU A 1 5.79 1.46 -16.77
C LEU A 1 5.28 0.16 -17.37
N ASN A 2 6.15 -0.72 -17.88
CA ASN A 2 5.79 -2.04 -18.42
C ASN A 2 6.38 -3.12 -17.51
N GLY A 3 5.69 -3.42 -16.40
CA GLY A 3 6.12 -4.41 -15.42
C GLY A 3 4.96 -5.33 -15.06
N ARG A 4 5.20 -6.65 -15.04
CA ARG A 4 4.21 -7.66 -14.64
C ARG A 4 3.86 -7.59 -13.15
N TYR A 5 4.78 -7.06 -12.36
CA TYR A 5 4.64 -6.93 -10.91
C TYR A 5 5.12 -5.54 -10.47
N LEU A 6 4.36 -4.92 -9.58
CA LEU A 6 4.71 -3.67 -8.93
C LEU A 6 4.62 -3.90 -7.41
N LEU A 7 5.64 -3.48 -6.67
CA LEU A 7 5.58 -3.42 -5.21
C LEU A 7 5.47 -1.97 -4.79
N ILE A 8 4.37 -1.62 -4.13
CA ILE A 8 4.07 -0.26 -3.67
C ILE A 8 4.09 -0.27 -2.15
N SER A 9 4.97 0.50 -1.52
CA SER A 9 5.06 0.60 -0.05
C SER A 9 4.79 2.01 0.46
N TYR A 10 4.22 2.07 1.66
CA TYR A 10 3.91 3.28 2.42
C TYR A 10 4.56 3.16 3.81
N PRO A 11 5.24 4.20 4.32
CA PRO A 11 5.69 4.21 5.71
C PRO A 11 4.48 4.31 6.65
N THR A 12 4.43 3.49 7.70
CA THR A 12 3.32 3.47 8.68
C THR A 12 3.73 4.05 10.03
N GLN A 13 4.89 4.69 10.12
CA GLN A 13 5.35 5.41 11.29
C GLN A 13 5.88 6.80 10.91
N SER A 14 5.51 7.81 11.70
CA SER A 14 6.16 9.12 11.62
C SER A 14 7.53 9.07 12.30
N LEU A 15 8.39 10.05 12.03
CA LEU A 15 9.66 10.24 12.73
C LEU A 15 9.50 10.38 14.26
N SER A 16 8.31 10.82 14.72
CA SER A 16 7.96 10.93 16.14
C SER A 16 7.31 9.65 16.71
N GLY A 17 7.26 8.56 15.96
CA GLY A 17 6.69 7.28 16.38
C GLY A 17 5.16 7.24 16.44
N ARG A 18 4.46 8.26 15.91
CA ARG A 18 2.99 8.30 15.90
C ARG A 18 2.47 7.65 14.62
N SER A 19 1.80 6.53 14.75
CA SER A 19 1.27 5.72 13.62
C SER A 19 -0.26 5.70 13.51
N LYS A 20 -0.97 6.35 14.44
CA LYS A 20 -2.43 6.20 14.59
C LYS A 20 -3.16 6.65 13.31
N GLY A 21 -3.77 5.70 12.62
CA GLY A 21 -4.62 5.91 11.43
C GLY A 21 -3.90 5.91 10.08
N MET A 22 -2.56 5.78 10.04
CA MET A 22 -1.82 5.81 8.76
C MET A 22 -2.08 4.58 7.90
N VAL A 23 -2.17 3.40 8.53
CA VAL A 23 -2.48 2.15 7.81
C VAL A 23 -3.83 2.27 7.10
N ASP A 24 -4.88 2.71 7.80
CA ASP A 24 -6.22 2.85 7.23
C ASP A 24 -6.24 3.91 6.11
N TYR A 25 -5.60 5.05 6.33
CA TYR A 25 -5.51 6.12 5.34
C TYR A 25 -4.84 5.65 4.04
N TYR A 26 -3.67 5.00 4.13
CA TYR A 26 -2.96 4.52 2.96
C TYR A 26 -3.67 3.34 2.29
N THR A 27 -4.41 2.54 3.04
CA THR A 27 -5.28 1.50 2.49
C THR A 27 -6.35 2.10 1.60
N GLN A 28 -7.10 3.08 2.12
CA GLN A 28 -8.15 3.76 1.36
C GLN A 28 -7.61 4.46 0.12
N GLN A 29 -6.45 5.14 0.25
CA GLN A 29 -5.81 5.79 -0.88
C GLN A 29 -5.41 4.75 -1.96
N PHE A 30 -4.81 3.63 -1.56
CA PHE A 30 -4.44 2.57 -2.49
C PHE A 30 -5.66 1.96 -3.19
N GLU A 31 -6.75 1.69 -2.44
CA GLU A 31 -7.99 1.16 -2.98
C GLU A 31 -8.62 2.10 -4.02
N GLN A 32 -8.56 3.42 -3.80
CA GLN A 32 -8.97 4.40 -4.80
C GLN A 32 -8.11 4.33 -6.08
N LEU A 33 -6.79 4.12 -5.95
CA LEU A 33 -5.89 3.96 -7.10
C LEU A 33 -6.11 2.65 -7.86
N ALA A 34 -6.48 1.59 -7.15
CA ALA A 34 -6.78 0.28 -7.72
C ALA A 34 -8.20 0.20 -8.31
N ASN A 35 -9.09 1.13 -7.96
CA ASN A 35 -10.48 1.12 -8.38
C ASN A 35 -10.59 1.08 -9.92
N GLY A 36 -11.44 0.18 -10.43
CA GLY A 36 -11.66 -0.02 -11.86
C GLY A 36 -10.50 -0.72 -12.60
N ARG A 37 -9.44 -1.14 -11.91
CA ARG A 37 -8.32 -1.90 -12.49
C ARG A 37 -8.47 -3.38 -12.16
N SER A 38 -8.27 -4.25 -13.15
CA SER A 38 -8.30 -5.71 -12.97
C SER A 38 -7.01 -6.26 -12.35
N TRP A 39 -6.49 -5.59 -11.33
CA TRP A 39 -5.24 -5.94 -10.68
C TRP A 39 -5.44 -7.05 -9.64
N GLN A 40 -4.51 -8.00 -9.60
CA GLN A 40 -4.40 -8.92 -8.46
C GLN A 40 -3.51 -8.28 -7.41
N ILE A 41 -4.03 -8.15 -6.18
CA ILE A 41 -3.38 -7.40 -5.11
C ILE A 41 -3.12 -8.32 -3.92
N LYS A 42 -1.90 -8.30 -3.40
CA LYS A 42 -1.53 -8.91 -2.12
C LYS A 42 -1.00 -7.85 -1.16
N ARG A 43 -1.60 -7.74 0.01
CA ARG A 43 -1.23 -6.81 1.08
C ARG A 43 -0.24 -7.45 2.05
N PHE A 44 0.70 -6.65 2.54
CA PHE A 44 1.63 -6.98 3.61
C PHE A 44 1.65 -5.85 4.62
N GLU A 45 1.56 -6.18 5.90
CA GLU A 45 1.74 -5.24 7.00
C GLU A 45 3.01 -5.61 7.77
N PHE A 46 3.97 -4.70 7.76
CA PHE A 46 5.20 -4.78 8.54
C PHE A 46 5.12 -3.78 9.69
N ALA A 47 6.06 -3.87 10.63
CA ALA A 47 6.10 -2.98 11.79
C ALA A 47 6.10 -1.49 11.39
N THR A 48 6.80 -1.14 10.32
CA THR A 48 7.04 0.24 9.86
C THR A 48 6.51 0.54 8.47
N GLU A 49 5.94 -0.45 7.77
CA GLU A 49 5.53 -0.31 6.38
C GLU A 49 4.22 -1.05 6.10
N LEU A 50 3.45 -0.49 5.17
CA LEU A 50 2.32 -1.13 4.51
C LEU A 50 2.70 -1.31 3.04
N ALA A 51 2.66 -2.54 2.53
CA ALA A 51 3.04 -2.83 1.16
C ALA A 51 1.96 -3.59 0.39
N PHE A 52 1.86 -3.31 -0.91
CA PHE A 52 0.95 -3.95 -1.84
C PHE A 52 1.75 -4.48 -3.03
N LEU A 53 1.73 -5.80 -3.22
CA LEU A 53 2.19 -6.43 -4.46
C LEU A 53 1.02 -6.45 -5.43
N VAL A 54 1.19 -5.78 -6.56
CA VAL A 54 0.25 -5.71 -7.67
C VAL A 54 0.76 -6.55 -8.81
N LYS A 55 -0.12 -7.39 -9.36
CA LYS A 55 0.06 -8.03 -10.66
C LYS A 55 -0.93 -7.39 -11.64
N THR A 56 -0.39 -6.74 -12.66
CA THR A 56 -1.13 -5.98 -13.68
C THR A 56 -1.63 -6.85 -14.82
#